data_AF-A0A5K0UYV5-F1
#
_entry.id   AF-A0A5K0UYV5-F1
#
_cell.length_a   1.000
_cell.length_b   1.000
_cell.length_c   1.000
_cell.angle_alpha   90.00
_cell.angle_beta   90.00
_cell.angle_gamma   90.00
#
_symmetry.space_group_name_H-M   'P 1'
#
loop_
_entity.id
_entity.type
_entity.pdbx_description
1 polymer ?
#
loop_
_entity_poly.entity_id
_entity_poly.type
_entity_poly.pdbx_seq_one_letter_code
_entity_poly.pdbx_strand_id
1 'polypeptide(L)' 'ALGKYGIICVEDLIHEIMTVGPHFKEANNFLWPFKLSAPSGGLKKKRNHYVEG' A
#
# COMPACT_ATOMS: atom_id res chain seq x y z
N ALA A 1 17.22 5.74 4.76
CA ALA A 1 16.75 4.45 5.30
C ALA A 1 16.80 3.33 4.27
N LEU A 2 16.25 3.52 3.06
CA LEU A 2 16.17 2.46 2.05
C LEU A 2 17.26 2.46 0.97
N GLY A 3 18.15 3.46 0.94
CA GLY A 3 19.18 3.57 -0.12
C GLY A 3 20.10 2.35 -0.27
N LYS A 4 20.30 1.55 0.79
CA LYS A 4 21.06 0.29 0.72
C LYS A 4 20.36 -0.83 -0.09
N TYR A 5 19.06 -0.68 -0.33
CA TYR A 5 18.24 -1.58 -1.14
C TYR A 5 18.01 -1.05 -2.56
N GLY A 6 18.69 0.04 -2.95
CA GLY A 6 18.52 0.66 -4.27
C GLY A 6 17.26 1.52 -4.42
N ILE A 7 16.47 1.73 -3.35
CA ILE A 7 15.28 2.59 -3.36
C ILE A 7 15.71 4.00 -2.97
N ILE A 8 15.85 4.88 -3.98
CA ILE A 8 16.43 6.21 -3.82
C ILE A 8 15.36 7.28 -3.97
N CYS A 9 14.35 7.03 -4.79
CA CYS A 9 13.25 7.95 -5.05
C CYS A 9 11.88 7.33 -4.75
N VAL A 10 10.83 8.17 -4.83
CA VAL A 10 9.44 7.73 -4.60
C VAL A 10 9.00 6.75 -5.70
N GLU A 11 9.49 6.92 -6.93
CA GLU A 11 9.17 6.02 -8.04
C GLU A 11 9.70 4.60 -7.80
N ASP A 12 10.93 4.46 -7.27
CA ASP A 12 11.48 3.15 -6.88
C ASP A 12 10.62 2.49 -5.81
N LEU A 13 10.11 3.26 -4.84
CA LEU A 13 9.24 2.74 -3.77
C LEU A 13 7.90 2.25 -4.34
N ILE A 14 7.30 3.02 -5.25
CA ILE A 14 6.06 2.64 -5.95
C ILE A 14 6.32 1.40 -6.79
N HIS A 15 7.41 1.37 -7.56
CA HIS A 15 7.80 0.24 -8.39
C HIS A 15 7.94 -1.03 -7.55
N GLU A 16 8.72 -0.98 -6.48
CA GLU A 16 8.99 -2.10 -5.58
C GLU A 16 7.70 -2.70 -4.98
N ILE A 17 6.74 -1.84 -4.59
CA ILE A 17 5.46 -2.26 -4.02
C ILE A 17 4.53 -2.83 -5.10
N MET A 18 4.43 -2.17 -6.26
CA MET A 18 3.51 -2.57 -7.33
C MET A 18 3.93 -3.86 -8.02
N THR A 19 5.23 -4.07 -8.21
CA THR A 19 5.76 -5.28 -8.87
C THR A 19 6.09 -6.41 -7.90
N VAL A 20 5.98 -6.16 -6.58
CA VAL A 20 6.40 -7.10 -5.53
C VAL A 20 7.88 -7.48 -5.69
N GLY A 21 8.73 -6.46 -5.67
CA GLY A 21 10.17 -6.61 -5.81
C GLY A 21 10.85 -7.36 -4.65
N PRO A 22 12.17 -7.62 -4.78
CA PRO A 22 12.94 -8.41 -3.81
C PRO A 22 12.99 -7.81 -2.39
N HIS A 23 12.77 -6.51 -2.24
CA HIS A 23 12.77 -5.75 -0.99
C HIS A 23 11.39 -5.18 -0.65
N PHE A 24 10.32 -5.85 -1.11
CA PHE A 24 8.94 -5.47 -0.82
C PHE A 24 8.68 -5.27 0.69
N LYS A 25 9.22 -6.14 1.53
CA LYS A 25 9.01 -6.08 2.98
C LYS A 25 9.58 -4.80 3.58
N GLU A 26 10.78 -4.41 3.15
CA GLU A 26 11.47 -3.21 3.60
C GLU A 26 10.78 -1.95 3.05
N ALA A 27 10.37 -1.95 1.78
CA ALA A 27 9.58 -0.89 1.17
C ALA A 27 8.24 -0.68 1.89
N ASN A 28 7.51 -1.76 2.18
CA ASN A 28 6.21 -1.69 2.86
C ASN A 28 6.34 -1.24 4.32
N ASN A 29 7.34 -1.72 5.06
CA ASN A 29 7.56 -1.33 6.45
C ASN A 29 8.10 0.10 6.60
N PHE A 30 8.69 0.66 5.54
CA PHE A 30 9.11 2.06 5.52
C PHE A 30 7.92 3.02 5.52
N LEU A 31 6.79 2.61 4.92
CA LEU A 31 5.57 3.39 4.92
C LEU A 31 4.83 3.26 6.24
N TRP A 32 4.38 4.38 6.79
CA TRP A 32 3.40 4.35 7.88
C TRP A 32 2.04 3.90 7.33
N PRO A 33 1.24 3.11 8.08
CA PRO A 33 -0.10 2.75 7.67
C PRO A 33 -0.92 3.96 7.21
N PHE A 34 -1.46 3.89 5.99
CA PHE A 34 -2.18 5.01 5.40
C PHE A 34 -3.46 5.32 6.18
N LYS A 35 -3.58 6.58 6.61
CA LYS A 35 -4.80 7.10 7.22
C LYS A 35 -5.72 7.60 6.11
N LEU A 36 -6.77 6.84 5.82
CA LEU A 36 -7.77 7.19 4.81
C LEU A 36 -9.00 7.82 5.46
N SER A 37 -9.68 8.71 4.74
CA SER A 37 -11.00 9.21 5.11
C SER A 37 -12.09 8.17 4.80
N ALA A 38 -13.29 8.35 5.36
CA ALA A 38 -14.45 7.56 4.96
C ALA A 38 -14.72 7.74 3.45
N PRO A 39 -15.14 6.68 2.74
CA PRO A 39 -15.41 6.76 1.31
C PRO A 39 -16.61 7.67 1.04
N SER A 40 -16.47 8.56 0.04
CA SER A 40 -17.58 9.38 -0.44
C SER A 40 -18.71 8.49 -0.96
N GLY A 41 -19.94 8.74 -0.52
CA GLY A 41 -21.11 7.89 -0.84
C GLY A 41 -21.31 6.68 0.07
N GLY A 42 -20.40 6.42 1.03
CA GLY A 42 -20.54 5.36 2.02
C GLY A 42 -20.20 3.95 1.51
N LEU A 43 -20.43 2.95 2.36
CA LEU A 43 -20.25 1.53 2.03
C LEU A 43 -21.62 0.90 1.77
N LYS A 44 -21.73 0.07 0.72
CA LYS A 44 -22.99 -0.65 0.39
C LYS A 44 -23.45 -1.52 1.56
N LYS A 45 -22.57 -2.41 2.04
CA LYS A 45 -22.74 -3.18 3.28
C LYS A 45 -21.38 -3.35 3.94
N LYS A 46 -21.31 -3.12 5.26
CA LYS A 46 -20.05 -3.25 6.03
C LYS A 46 -19.84 -4.65 6.60
N ARG A 47 -20.92 -5.40 6.82
CA ARG A 47 -20.89 -6.72 7.50
C ARG A 47 -20.79 -7.90 6.53
N ASN A 48 -21.12 -7.70 5.26
CA ASN A 48 -21.19 -8.75 4.26
C ASN A 48 -19.90 -8.80 3.45
N HIS A 49 -19.59 -9.99 2.92
CA HIS A 49 -18.48 -10.13 1.98
C HIS A 49 -18.82 -9.41 0.67
N TYR A 50 -17.81 -8.87 -0.04
CA TYR A 50 -18.04 -8.09 -1.27
C TYR A 50 -18.87 -8.84 -2.33
N VAL A 51 -18.69 -10.16 -2.45
CA VAL A 51 -19.45 -10.99 -3.41
C VAL A 51 -20.92 -11.21 -3.02
N GLU A 52 -21.31 -10.88 -1.78
CA GLU A 52 -22.68 -10.97 -1.25
C GLU A 52 -23.42 -9.61 -1.33
N GLY A 53 -22.73 -8.57 -1.82
CA GLY A 53 -23.22 -7.21 -2.02
C GLY A 53 -23.27 -6.37 -0.76
#